data_AF-A0A945NK30-F1
#
_entry.id   AF-A0A945NK30-F1
#
_cell.length_a   1.000
_cell.length_b   1.000
_cell.length_c   1.000
_cell.angle_alpha   90.00
_cell.angle_beta   90.00
_cell.angle_gamma   90.00
#
_symmetry.space_group_name_H-M   'P 1'
#
loop_
_entity.id
_entity.type
_entity.pdbx_description
1 polymer ?
#
loop_
_entity_poly.entity_id
_entity_poly.type
_entity_poly.pdbx_seq_one_letter_code
_entity_poly.pdbx_strand_id
1 'polypeptide(L)'
;MLWCRQVAKLAFIPGHLLIPGVVCFVLMGAWLGQTSPGDWVVVMIMGLVGYTMKRGGWPRPPLVLALILGGIMEQTFQITMRVHEGPAWLWERPIVVGIALLCVLTVFLAGRGVIKRKRDKDETVTGEGNEYNPIISLPLSLVLFAFFTHAYFDSQTWPEMAQQFPFTIAVPAVFFAFYALVRDSVDLKKEIGIQGGIAVVWREASSRIYFSEMSAFFGYMIGVLILTLLFGQKIAMPIYMAVYLIRWGKYSPKIALGYAAGGYAVLVLFYDRVMHLFWHPSWLDSWGPEMLPDWIPHWLFF
;
A
#
# COMPACT_ATOMS: atom_id res chain seq x y z
N MET A 1 20.01 -7.81 22.73
CA MET A 1 20.79 -6.55 22.58
C MET A 1 22.01 -6.67 21.65
N LEU A 2 22.60 -7.85 21.45
CA LEU A 2 23.84 -8.03 20.68
C LEU A 2 23.76 -7.64 19.19
N TRP A 3 22.54 -7.56 18.63
CA TRP A 3 22.28 -7.19 17.24
C TRP A 3 21.75 -5.75 17.09
N CYS A 4 21.39 -5.07 18.18
CA CYS A 4 20.83 -3.71 18.12
C CYS A 4 21.83 -2.71 17.51
N ARG A 5 23.13 -2.86 17.80
CA ARG A 5 24.16 -1.96 17.25
C ARG A 5 24.37 -2.17 15.74
N GLN A 6 24.20 -3.39 15.24
CA GLN A 6 24.36 -3.77 13.85
C GLN A 6 23.13 -3.34 13.05
N VAL A 7 21.93 -3.57 13.59
CA VAL A 7 20.67 -3.07 13.01
C VAL A 7 20.65 -1.54 13.02
N ALA A 8 21.19 -0.88 14.05
CA ALA A 8 21.34 0.58 14.05
C ALA A 8 22.29 1.08 12.95
N LYS A 9 23.30 0.31 12.55
CA LYS A 9 24.17 0.65 11.41
C LYS A 9 23.44 0.57 10.07
N LEU A 10 22.42 -0.29 9.96
CA LEU A 10 21.57 -0.40 8.78
C LEU A 10 20.83 0.91 8.49
N ALA A 11 20.52 1.71 9.51
CA ALA A 11 19.89 3.03 9.36
C ALA A 11 20.77 4.07 8.66
N PHE A 12 22.10 3.86 8.60
CA PHE A 12 23.03 4.76 7.90
C PHE A 12 23.25 4.35 6.43
N ILE A 13 22.67 3.25 5.97
CA ILE A 13 22.78 2.86 4.56
C ILE A 13 21.98 3.85 3.71
N PRO A 14 22.58 4.39 2.62
CA PRO A 14 21.86 5.27 1.70
C PRO A 14 20.56 4.64 1.22
N GLY A 15 19.44 5.34 1.37
CA GLY A 15 18.12 4.82 0.97
C GLY A 15 18.06 4.34 -0.49
N HIS A 16 18.81 4.99 -1.38
CA HIS A 16 18.92 4.59 -2.80
C HIS A 16 19.46 3.17 -3.02
N LEU A 17 20.25 2.62 -2.09
CA LEU A 17 20.70 1.22 -2.14
C LEU A 17 19.63 0.24 -1.63
N LEU A 18 18.78 0.69 -0.69
CA LEU A 18 17.74 -0.14 -0.09
C LEU A 18 16.54 -0.32 -1.04
N ILE A 19 16.15 0.74 -1.74
CA ILE A 19 14.94 0.75 -2.60
C ILE A 19 14.89 -0.42 -3.59
N PRO A 20 15.90 -0.67 -4.45
CA PRO A 20 15.80 -1.73 -5.46
C PRO A 20 15.73 -3.13 -4.84
N GLY A 21 16.38 -3.35 -3.69
CA GLY A 21 16.27 -4.59 -2.92
C GLY A 21 14.87 -4.78 -2.35
N VAL A 22 14.36 -3.77 -1.62
CA VAL A 22 13.02 -3.80 -1.01
C VAL A 22 11.95 -4.03 -2.07
N VAL A 23 12.03 -3.33 -3.20
CA VAL A 23 11.08 -3.47 -4.30
C VAL A 23 11.11 -4.88 -4.90
N CYS A 24 12.29 -5.48 -5.07
CA CYS A 24 12.41 -6.86 -5.50
C CYS A 24 11.72 -7.83 -4.51
N PHE A 25 11.96 -7.66 -3.20
CA PHE A 25 11.27 -8.47 -2.19
C PHE A 25 9.76 -8.27 -2.18
N VAL A 26 9.26 -7.05 -2.39
CA VAL A 26 7.82 -6.78 -2.47
C VAL A 26 7.20 -7.45 -3.70
N LEU A 27 7.84 -7.36 -4.87
CA LEU A 27 7.35 -7.98 -6.10
C LEU A 27 7.37 -9.52 -6.01
N MET A 28 8.47 -10.09 -5.50
CA MET A 28 8.54 -11.54 -5.29
C MET A 28 7.59 -12.02 -4.19
N GLY A 29 7.37 -11.20 -3.15
CA GLY A 29 6.39 -11.45 -2.10
C GLY A 29 4.96 -11.49 -2.64
N ALA A 30 4.60 -10.57 -3.55
CA ALA A 30 3.31 -10.59 -4.23
C ALA A 30 3.17 -11.80 -5.17
N TRP A 31 4.26 -12.17 -5.86
CA TRP A 31 4.28 -13.31 -6.77
C TRP A 31 4.01 -14.65 -6.06
N LEU A 32 4.44 -14.80 -4.82
CA LEU A 32 4.19 -16.02 -4.02
C LEU A 32 2.71 -16.34 -3.82
N GLY A 33 1.81 -15.37 -3.97
CA GLY A 33 0.37 -15.55 -3.75
C GLY A 33 -0.29 -16.42 -4.81
N GLN A 34 -0.35 -15.92 -6.05
CA GLN A 34 -1.04 -16.62 -7.15
C GLN A 34 -0.14 -16.88 -8.36
N THR A 35 1.15 -16.55 -8.28
CA THR A 35 2.11 -16.68 -9.40
C THR A 35 1.59 -16.05 -10.69
N SER A 36 0.93 -14.89 -10.55
CA SER A 36 0.29 -14.18 -11.66
C SER A 36 0.91 -12.81 -11.88
N PRO A 37 1.15 -12.38 -13.14
CA PRO A 37 1.55 -11.01 -13.43
C PRO A 37 0.55 -9.97 -12.92
N GLY A 38 -0.72 -10.38 -12.76
CA GLY A 38 -1.77 -9.54 -12.17
C GLY A 38 -1.43 -9.07 -10.76
N ASP A 39 -0.73 -9.89 -9.95
CA ASP A 39 -0.37 -9.54 -8.57
C ASP A 39 0.58 -8.33 -8.54
N TRP A 40 1.51 -8.25 -9.49
CA TRP A 40 2.41 -7.10 -9.61
C TRP A 40 1.69 -5.84 -10.09
N VAL A 41 0.68 -5.97 -10.95
CA VAL A 41 -0.19 -4.86 -11.34
C VAL A 41 -0.95 -4.33 -10.11
N VAL A 42 -1.48 -5.23 -9.28
CA VAL A 42 -2.15 -4.85 -8.02
C VAL A 42 -1.17 -4.14 -7.07
N VAL A 43 0.07 -4.62 -6.94
CA VAL A 43 1.10 -3.93 -6.13
C VAL A 43 1.34 -2.51 -6.62
N MET A 44 1.43 -2.29 -7.95
CA MET A 44 1.60 -0.94 -8.48
C MET A 44 0.38 -0.06 -8.22
N ILE A 45 -0.84 -0.57 -8.44
CA ILE A 45 -2.08 0.17 -8.17
C ILE A 45 -2.15 0.53 -6.68
N MET A 46 -1.89 -0.41 -5.79
CA MET A 46 -1.88 -0.17 -4.34
C MET A 46 -0.75 0.77 -3.91
N GLY A 47 0.41 0.72 -4.57
CA GLY A 47 1.49 1.70 -4.37
C GLY A 47 1.06 3.12 -4.77
N LEU A 48 0.30 3.26 -5.86
CA LEU A 48 -0.24 4.52 -6.33
C LEU A 48 -1.28 5.07 -5.34
N VAL A 49 -2.21 4.23 -4.89
CA VAL A 49 -3.20 4.56 -3.85
C VAL A 49 -2.49 4.94 -2.54
N GLY A 50 -1.48 4.18 -2.12
CA GLY A 50 -0.70 4.49 -0.93
C GLY A 50 0.03 5.84 -1.03
N TYR A 51 0.52 6.21 -2.22
CA TYR A 51 1.12 7.52 -2.44
C TYR A 51 0.08 8.65 -2.35
N THR A 52 -1.07 8.51 -3.01
CA THR A 52 -2.13 9.53 -2.94
C THR A 52 -2.66 9.70 -1.52
N MET A 53 -2.83 8.61 -0.77
CA MET A 53 -3.17 8.65 0.65
C MET A 53 -2.15 9.43 1.47
N LYS A 54 -0.84 9.16 1.28
CA LYS A 54 0.22 9.87 2.00
C LYS A 54 0.15 11.38 1.77
N ARG A 55 -0.11 11.81 0.53
CA ARG A 55 -0.18 13.22 0.14
C ARG A 55 -1.50 13.91 0.51
N GLY A 56 -2.58 13.15 0.61
CA GLY A 56 -3.88 13.62 1.09
C GLY A 56 -3.98 13.64 2.62
N GLY A 57 -2.94 13.26 3.35
CA GLY A 57 -2.96 13.20 4.82
C GLY A 57 -3.73 12.01 5.40
N TRP A 58 -4.00 10.97 4.60
CA TRP A 58 -4.72 9.77 5.04
C TRP A 58 -3.76 8.74 5.62
N PRO A 59 -4.08 8.16 6.79
CA PRO A 59 -3.23 7.14 7.40
C PRO A 59 -3.32 5.84 6.58
N ARG A 60 -2.17 5.36 6.10
CA ARG A 60 -2.07 4.13 5.28
C ARG A 60 -2.20 2.83 6.10
N PRO A 61 -1.58 2.70 7.29
CA PRO A 61 -1.64 1.46 8.05
C PRO A 61 -3.07 0.99 8.42
N PRO A 62 -4.01 1.86 8.81
CA PRO A 62 -5.39 1.45 9.08
C PRO A 62 -6.10 0.81 7.89
N LEU A 63 -5.82 1.25 6.67
CA LEU A 63 -6.43 0.67 5.47
C LEU A 63 -5.95 -0.77 5.23
N VAL A 64 -4.64 -1.00 5.40
CA VAL A 64 -4.07 -2.36 5.33
C VAL A 64 -4.63 -3.24 6.44
N LEU A 65 -4.73 -2.72 7.66
CA LEU A 65 -5.30 -3.44 8.80
C LEU A 65 -6.77 -3.83 8.54
N ALA A 66 -7.57 -2.90 7.99
CA ALA A 66 -8.97 -3.16 7.64
C ALA A 66 -9.10 -4.24 6.55
N LEU A 67 -8.23 -4.23 5.54
CA LEU A 67 -8.23 -5.24 4.48
C LEU A 67 -7.96 -6.65 5.04
N ILE A 68 -7.01 -6.77 5.97
CA ILE A 68 -6.64 -8.07 6.56
C ILE A 68 -7.69 -8.53 7.58
N LEU A 69 -8.14 -7.64 8.47
CA LEU A 69 -9.12 -7.99 9.51
C LEU A 69 -10.54 -8.16 8.98
N GLY A 70 -10.88 -7.57 7.83
CA GLY A 70 -12.25 -7.57 7.29
C GLY A 70 -12.86 -8.96 7.23
N GLY A 71 -12.18 -9.91 6.58
CA GLY A 71 -12.69 -11.29 6.46
C GLY A 71 -12.79 -12.02 7.81
N ILE A 72 -11.83 -11.82 8.71
CA ILE A 72 -11.84 -12.42 10.05
C ILE A 72 -13.01 -11.85 10.87
N MET A 73 -13.22 -10.54 10.78
CA MET A 73 -14.32 -9.84 11.44
C MET A 73 -15.67 -10.31 10.89
N GLU A 74 -15.80 -10.46 9.57
CA GLU A 74 -17.04 -10.93 8.94
C GLU A 74 -17.39 -12.35 9.40
N GLN A 75 -16.42 -13.27 9.33
CA GLN A 75 -16.61 -14.64 9.74
C GLN A 75 -17.00 -14.73 11.22
N THR A 76 -16.30 -14.02 12.09
CA THR A 76 -16.57 -14.02 13.54
C THR A 76 -17.93 -13.38 13.85
N PHE A 77 -18.29 -12.31 13.14
CA PHE A 77 -19.57 -11.65 13.27
C PHE A 77 -20.73 -12.59 12.88
N GLN A 78 -20.62 -13.27 11.74
CA GLN A 78 -21.64 -14.22 11.29
C GLN A 78 -21.80 -15.40 12.27
N ILE A 79 -20.69 -15.96 12.78
CA ILE A 79 -20.73 -17.01 13.80
C ILE A 79 -21.48 -16.52 15.05
N THR A 80 -21.11 -15.34 15.55
CA THR A 80 -21.70 -14.78 16.77
C THR A 80 -23.20 -14.54 16.62
N MET A 81 -23.61 -13.99 15.48
CA MET A 81 -25.00 -13.69 15.17
C MET A 81 -25.87 -14.95 15.04
N ARG A 82 -25.30 -16.04 14.49
CA ARG A 82 -26.00 -17.33 14.41
C ARG A 82 -26.16 -18.00 15.76
N VAL A 83 -25.13 -17.97 16.60
CA VAL A 83 -25.15 -18.63 17.92
C VAL A 83 -26.13 -17.96 18.89
N HIS A 84 -26.28 -16.64 18.80
CA HIS A 84 -27.14 -15.87 19.70
C HIS A 84 -28.47 -15.46 19.03
N GLU A 85 -28.81 -16.07 17.90
CA GLU A 85 -30.06 -15.84 17.15
C GLU A 85 -30.38 -14.34 16.95
N GLY A 86 -29.35 -13.54 16.65
CA GLY A 86 -29.48 -12.09 16.47
C GLY A 86 -28.53 -11.27 17.35
N PRO A 87 -28.79 -9.94 17.50
CA PRO A 87 -27.87 -9.00 18.14
C PRO A 87 -27.90 -9.05 19.68
N ALA A 88 -28.58 -10.02 20.29
CA ALA A 88 -28.76 -10.13 21.74
C ALA A 88 -27.42 -10.22 22.51
N TRP A 89 -26.39 -10.78 21.87
CA TRP A 89 -25.03 -10.88 22.41
C TRP A 89 -24.40 -9.55 22.83
N LEU A 90 -24.83 -8.43 22.24
CA LEU A 90 -24.36 -7.08 22.61
C LEU A 90 -24.76 -6.69 24.03
N TRP A 91 -25.91 -7.16 24.51
CA TRP A 91 -26.50 -6.74 25.79
C TRP A 91 -26.45 -7.83 26.86
N GLU A 92 -26.51 -9.10 26.46
CA GLU A 92 -26.54 -10.24 27.39
C GLU A 92 -25.15 -10.60 27.95
N ARG A 93 -24.08 -10.18 27.28
CA ARG A 93 -22.71 -10.48 27.69
C ARG A 93 -22.07 -9.25 28.35
N PRO A 94 -21.93 -9.22 29.69
CA PRO A 94 -21.40 -8.04 30.39
C PRO A 94 -19.96 -7.68 29.97
N ILE A 95 -19.16 -8.67 29.54
CA ILE A 95 -17.82 -8.45 29.00
C ILE A 95 -17.87 -7.64 27.70
N VAL A 96 -18.85 -7.90 26.82
CA VAL A 96 -19.00 -7.19 25.54
C VAL A 96 -19.36 -5.73 25.81
N VAL A 97 -20.30 -5.49 26.72
CA VAL A 97 -20.67 -4.12 27.13
C VAL A 97 -19.46 -3.38 27.71
N GLY A 98 -18.67 -4.04 28.56
CA GLY A 98 -17.44 -3.47 29.13
C GLY A 98 -16.41 -3.08 28.07
N ILE A 99 -16.16 -3.97 27.10
CA ILE A 99 -15.24 -3.70 25.99
C ILE A 99 -15.78 -2.58 25.08
N ALA A 100 -17.07 -2.60 24.76
CA ALA A 100 -17.70 -1.56 23.95
C ALA A 100 -17.59 -0.18 24.61
N LEU A 101 -17.83 -0.09 25.93
CA LEU A 101 -17.67 1.14 26.69
C LEU A 101 -16.22 1.62 26.69
N LEU A 102 -15.25 0.71 26.83
CA LEU A 102 -13.82 1.04 26.75
C LEU A 102 -13.45 1.57 25.36
N CYS A 103 -13.94 0.96 24.29
CA CYS A 103 -13.75 1.43 22.91
C CYS A 103 -14.33 2.85 22.70
N VAL A 104 -15.55 3.10 23.18
CA VAL A 104 -16.15 4.45 23.11
C VAL A 104 -15.32 5.46 23.91
N LEU A 105 -14.86 5.07 25.10
CA LEU A 105 -14.04 5.92 25.96
C LEU A 105 -12.69 6.26 25.31
N THR A 106 -12.01 5.29 24.70
CA THR A 106 -10.71 5.54 24.04
C THR A 106 -10.86 6.44 22.83
N VAL A 107 -11.89 6.24 22.00
CA VAL A 107 -12.20 7.13 20.88
C VAL A 107 -12.52 8.54 21.37
N PHE A 108 -13.31 8.69 22.43
CA PHE A 108 -13.65 9.98 23.01
C PHE A 108 -12.41 10.71 23.59
N LEU A 109 -11.57 10.01 24.34
CA LEU A 109 -10.34 10.56 24.90
C LEU A 109 -9.33 10.93 23.82
N ALA A 110 -9.19 10.10 22.79
CA ALA A 110 -8.34 10.38 21.63
C ALA A 110 -8.84 11.63 20.88
N GLY A 111 -10.15 11.73 20.62
CA GLY A 111 -10.76 12.90 20.00
C GLY A 111 -10.51 14.20 20.77
N ARG A 112 -10.67 14.17 22.11
CA ARG A 112 -10.34 15.31 22.98
C ARG A 112 -8.86 15.65 22.97
N GLY A 113 -7.99 14.64 22.95
CA GLY A 113 -6.54 14.82 22.86
C GLY A 113 -6.11 15.51 21.57
N VAL A 114 -6.71 15.14 20.44
CA VAL A 114 -6.44 15.78 19.13
C VAL A 114 -6.90 17.24 19.11
N ILE A 115 -8.10 17.54 19.64
CA ILE A 115 -8.63 18.90 19.70
C ILE A 115 -7.77 19.78 20.63
N LYS A 116 -7.31 19.24 21.76
CA LYS A 116 -6.45 19.95 22.73
C LYS A 116 -5.03 20.18 22.17
N ARG A 117 -4.46 19.20 21.46
CA ARG A 117 -3.12 19.31 20.83
C ARG A 117 -3.12 20.26 19.63
N LYS A 118 -4.23 20.41 18.90
CA LYS A 118 -4.33 21.43 17.85
C LYS A 118 -4.24 22.87 18.40
N ARG A 119 -4.41 23.05 19.72
CA ARG A 119 -4.26 24.32 20.44
C ARG A 119 -2.82 24.59 20.90
N ASP A 120 -2.04 23.55 21.17
CA ASP A 120 -0.58 23.62 21.44
C ASP A 120 0.20 23.26 20.16
N LYS A 121 0.36 24.24 19.27
CA LYS A 121 1.23 24.13 18.10
C LYS A 121 2.70 24.16 18.54
N ASP A 122 3.28 23.06 19.01
CA ASP A 122 4.75 22.97 19.07
C ASP A 122 5.41 21.58 19.16
N GLU A 123 4.82 20.52 18.60
CA GLU A 123 5.58 19.28 18.43
C GLU A 123 5.56 18.80 16.99
N THR A 124 6.75 18.77 16.39
CA THR A 124 7.11 18.06 15.16
C THR A 124 6.96 16.56 15.37
N VAL A 125 5.72 16.10 15.55
CA VAL A 125 5.42 14.68 15.50
C VAL A 125 5.64 14.24 14.06
N THR A 126 6.67 13.43 13.84
CA THR A 126 6.93 12.68 12.61
C THR A 126 5.85 11.61 12.39
N GLY A 127 4.58 12.02 12.40
CA GLY A 127 3.41 11.20 12.15
C GLY A 127 3.07 11.21 10.67
N GLU A 128 2.76 10.03 10.13
CA GLU A 128 2.13 9.93 8.81
C GLU A 128 0.80 10.70 8.83
N GLY A 129 0.65 11.70 7.95
CA GLY A 129 -0.55 12.56 7.90
C GLY A 129 -0.30 14.06 8.12
N ASN A 130 0.94 14.49 8.37
CA ASN A 130 1.25 15.92 8.54
C ASN A 130 1.29 16.70 7.21
N GLU A 131 1.52 16.02 6.09
CA GLU A 131 1.29 16.58 4.75
C GLU A 131 -0.20 16.43 4.41
N TYR A 132 -0.99 17.44 4.74
CA TYR A 132 -2.41 17.52 4.35
C TYR A 132 -2.57 18.51 3.21
N ASN A 133 -3.06 18.03 2.07
CA ASN A 133 -3.40 18.87 0.93
C ASN A 133 -4.85 18.62 0.51
N PRO A 134 -5.76 19.59 0.74
CA PRO A 134 -7.19 19.45 0.44
C PRO A 134 -7.47 19.06 -1.01
N ILE A 135 -6.64 19.52 -1.96
CA ILE A 135 -6.88 19.25 -3.39
C ILE A 135 -6.59 17.78 -3.77
N ILE A 136 -5.68 17.12 -3.03
CA ILE A 136 -5.33 15.72 -3.24
C ILE A 136 -6.26 14.81 -2.42
N SER A 137 -6.67 15.26 -1.24
CA SER A 137 -7.56 14.50 -0.36
C SER A 137 -9.00 14.46 -0.87
N LEU A 138 -9.49 15.53 -1.51
CA LEU A 138 -10.87 15.63 -1.97
C LEU A 138 -11.26 14.51 -2.96
N PRO A 139 -10.52 14.22 -4.05
CA PRO A 139 -10.83 13.09 -4.93
C PRO A 139 -10.87 11.75 -4.19
N LEU A 140 -9.96 11.53 -3.24
CA LEU A 140 -9.92 10.29 -2.45
C LEU A 140 -11.14 10.20 -1.52
N SER A 141 -11.51 11.28 -0.84
CA SER A 141 -12.70 11.34 0.01
C SER A 141 -13.99 11.10 -0.78
N LEU A 142 -14.06 11.62 -2.01
CA LEU A 142 -15.17 11.41 -2.92
C LEU A 142 -15.27 9.96 -3.37
N VAL A 143 -14.14 9.34 -3.76
CA VAL A 143 -14.08 7.92 -4.14
C VAL A 143 -14.51 7.04 -2.97
N LEU A 144 -14.01 7.30 -1.76
CA LEU A 144 -14.39 6.55 -0.56
C LEU A 144 -15.87 6.72 -0.23
N PHE A 145 -16.40 7.94 -0.30
CA PHE A 145 -17.82 8.20 -0.08
C PHE A 145 -18.69 7.46 -1.10
N ALA A 146 -18.34 7.53 -2.39
CA ALA A 146 -19.04 6.80 -3.45
C ALA A 146 -18.95 5.28 -3.25
N PHE A 147 -17.77 4.76 -2.91
CA PHE A 147 -17.54 3.34 -2.66
C PHE A 147 -18.39 2.82 -1.50
N PHE A 148 -18.35 3.48 -0.34
CA PHE A 148 -19.15 3.05 0.82
C PHE A 148 -20.65 3.24 0.60
N THR A 149 -21.05 4.28 -0.12
CA THR A 149 -22.46 4.49 -0.49
C THR A 149 -22.93 3.38 -1.43
N HIS A 150 -22.12 3.03 -2.43
CA HIS A 150 -22.43 1.93 -3.33
C HIS A 150 -22.50 0.59 -2.57
N ALA A 151 -21.53 0.30 -1.71
CA ALA A 151 -21.52 -0.90 -0.87
C ALA A 151 -22.76 -0.99 0.04
N TYR A 152 -23.21 0.14 0.60
CA TYR A 152 -24.44 0.22 1.39
C TYR A 152 -25.67 -0.22 0.59
N PHE A 153 -25.84 0.30 -0.63
CA PHE A 153 -26.98 -0.06 -1.48
C PHE A 153 -26.87 -1.48 -2.03
N ASP A 154 -25.67 -1.89 -2.45
CA ASP A 154 -25.44 -3.23 -3.00
C ASP A 154 -25.72 -4.31 -1.94
N SER A 155 -25.27 -4.09 -0.71
CA SER A 155 -25.48 -5.03 0.40
C SER A 155 -26.95 -5.32 0.70
N GLN A 156 -27.87 -4.38 0.43
CA GLN A 156 -29.31 -4.58 0.66
C GLN A 156 -29.95 -5.57 -0.31
N THR A 157 -29.29 -5.87 -1.42
CA THR A 157 -29.78 -6.85 -2.39
C THR A 157 -29.41 -8.28 -1.99
N TRP A 158 -28.54 -8.45 -0.99
CA TRP A 158 -28.02 -9.74 -0.56
C TRP A 158 -28.96 -10.41 0.45
N PRO A 159 -28.87 -11.73 0.63
CA PRO A 159 -29.61 -12.44 1.67
C PRO A 159 -29.36 -11.87 3.08
N GLU A 160 -30.35 -11.97 3.98
CA GLU A 160 -30.29 -11.34 5.31
C GLU A 160 -29.04 -11.68 6.12
N MET A 161 -28.56 -12.92 6.03
CA MET A 161 -27.33 -13.34 6.73
C MET A 161 -26.05 -12.73 6.14
N ALA A 162 -26.04 -12.44 4.84
CA ALA A 162 -24.87 -11.92 4.14
C ALA A 162 -24.80 -10.38 4.20
N GLN A 163 -25.95 -9.70 4.25
CA GLN A 163 -25.98 -8.23 4.27
C GLN A 163 -25.56 -7.62 5.61
N GLN A 164 -25.73 -8.32 6.74
CA GLN A 164 -25.60 -7.72 8.08
C GLN A 164 -24.21 -7.12 8.33
N PHE A 165 -23.13 -7.82 7.95
CA PHE A 165 -21.78 -7.33 8.20
C PHE A 165 -21.41 -6.14 7.29
N PRO A 166 -21.54 -6.22 5.94
CA PRO A 166 -21.35 -5.07 5.07
C PRO A 166 -22.21 -3.87 5.47
N PHE A 167 -23.48 -4.08 5.83
CA PHE A 167 -24.38 -3.03 6.27
C PHE A 167 -23.89 -2.34 7.55
N THR A 168 -23.51 -3.13 8.57
CA THR A 168 -23.04 -2.61 9.88
C THR A 168 -21.79 -1.75 9.73
N ILE A 169 -20.92 -2.06 8.78
CA ILE A 169 -19.70 -1.28 8.49
C ILE A 169 -19.99 -0.09 7.58
N ALA A 170 -20.82 -0.27 6.54
CA ALA A 170 -21.08 0.75 5.54
C ALA A 170 -21.78 1.97 6.16
N VAL A 171 -22.71 1.79 7.10
CA VAL A 171 -23.42 2.91 7.75
C VAL A 171 -22.47 3.93 8.39
N PRO A 172 -21.62 3.56 9.37
CA PRO A 172 -20.66 4.51 9.94
C PRO A 172 -19.61 4.97 8.91
N ALA A 173 -19.20 4.12 7.97
CA ALA A 173 -18.23 4.49 6.95
C ALA A 173 -18.75 5.58 6.00
N VAL A 174 -20.00 5.50 5.55
CA VAL A 174 -20.67 6.53 4.75
C VAL A 174 -20.72 7.85 5.53
N PHE A 175 -21.09 7.81 6.81
CA PHE A 175 -21.13 9.01 7.66
C PHE A 175 -19.75 9.68 7.77
N PHE A 176 -18.70 8.92 8.10
CA PHE A 176 -17.35 9.47 8.24
C PHE A 176 -16.76 9.92 6.89
N ALA A 177 -17.01 9.19 5.80
CA ALA A 177 -16.59 9.58 4.47
C ALA A 177 -17.28 10.86 4.00
N PHE A 178 -18.58 11.01 4.29
CA PHE A 178 -19.32 12.24 4.04
C PHE A 178 -18.76 13.42 4.84
N TYR A 179 -18.49 13.21 6.14
CA TYR A 179 -17.86 14.23 6.98
C TYR A 179 -16.49 14.66 6.44
N ALA A 180 -15.65 13.71 6.03
CA ALA A 180 -14.35 13.98 5.43
C ALA A 180 -14.50 14.77 4.11
N LEU A 181 -15.43 14.38 3.24
CA LEU A 181 -15.71 15.06 1.97
C LEU A 181 -16.18 16.51 2.19
N VAL A 182 -17.08 16.74 3.14
CA VAL A 182 -17.56 18.08 3.48
C VAL A 182 -16.42 18.93 4.03
N ARG A 183 -15.63 18.37 4.95
CA ARG A 183 -14.47 19.06 5.54
C ARG A 183 -13.45 19.45 4.46
N ASP A 184 -13.05 18.52 3.60
CA ASP A 184 -12.09 18.76 2.53
C ASP A 184 -12.62 19.80 1.52
N SER A 185 -13.92 19.75 1.21
CA SER A 185 -14.57 20.75 0.35
C SER A 185 -14.56 22.15 0.97
N VAL A 186 -14.78 22.26 2.28
CA VAL A 186 -14.74 23.54 3.01
C VAL A 186 -13.31 24.07 3.10
N ASP A 187 -12.34 23.21 3.40
CA ASP A 187 -10.94 23.61 3.54
C ASP A 187 -10.35 24.02 2.18
N LEU A 188 -10.68 23.31 1.09
CA LEU A 188 -10.32 23.72 -0.27
C LEU A 188 -10.93 25.09 -0.65
N LYS A 189 -12.21 25.33 -0.33
CA LYS A 189 -12.86 26.63 -0.58
C LYS A 189 -12.15 27.78 0.15
N LYS A 190 -11.69 27.55 1.38
CA LYS A 190 -10.91 28.55 2.14
C LYS A 190 -9.57 28.83 1.47
N GLU A 191 -8.84 27.79 1.05
CA GLU A 191 -7.55 27.96 0.36
C GLU A 191 -7.70 28.71 -0.96
N ILE A 192 -8.74 28.41 -1.74
CA ILE A 192 -9.05 29.14 -2.99
C ILE A 192 -9.32 30.62 -2.70
N GLY A 193 -10.08 30.92 -1.63
CA GLY A 193 -10.36 32.29 -1.21
C GLY A 193 -9.11 33.07 -0.78
N ILE A 194 -8.12 32.40 -0.19
CA ILE A 194 -6.85 33.01 0.25
C ILE A 194 -5.88 33.21 -0.93
N GLN A 195 -5.76 32.21 -1.81
CA GLN A 195 -4.76 32.19 -2.88
C GLN A 195 -5.26 32.77 -4.22
N GLY A 196 -6.52 33.22 -4.27
CA GLY A 196 -7.07 33.96 -5.42
C GLY A 196 -7.43 33.09 -6.63
N GLY A 197 -7.49 31.76 -6.49
CA GLY A 197 -7.95 30.89 -7.56
C GLY A 197 -7.50 29.43 -7.43
N ILE A 198 -8.31 28.51 -7.97
CA ILE A 198 -8.04 27.07 -7.93
C ILE A 198 -6.77 26.68 -8.70
N ALA A 199 -6.43 27.43 -9.75
CA ALA A 199 -5.23 27.21 -10.54
C ALA A 199 -3.94 27.48 -9.73
N VAL A 200 -3.97 28.44 -8.80
CA VAL A 200 -2.84 28.76 -7.93
C VAL A 200 -2.65 27.68 -6.88
N VAL A 201 -3.75 27.26 -6.23
CA VAL A 201 -3.76 26.14 -5.27
C VAL A 201 -3.26 24.85 -5.92
N TRP A 202 -3.72 24.55 -7.14
CA TRP A 202 -3.25 23.39 -7.90
C TRP A 202 -1.77 23.48 -8.26
N ARG A 203 -1.28 24.66 -8.66
CA ARG A 203 0.14 24.85 -9.00
C ARG A 203 1.05 24.68 -7.79
N GLU A 204 0.66 25.22 -6.64
CA GLU A 204 1.39 25.08 -5.37
C GLU A 204 1.30 23.66 -4.81
N ALA A 205 0.15 23.00 -4.95
CA ALA A 205 0.01 21.59 -4.65
C ALA A 205 0.94 20.75 -5.54
N SER A 206 0.89 20.96 -6.85
CA SER A 206 1.67 20.23 -7.85
C SER A 206 3.17 20.46 -7.72
N SER A 207 3.61 21.66 -7.35
CA SER A 207 5.04 21.94 -7.12
C SER A 207 5.60 21.21 -5.90
N ARG A 208 4.76 20.95 -4.88
CA ARG A 208 5.11 20.13 -3.70
C ARG A 208 4.99 18.63 -3.95
N ILE A 209 4.24 18.24 -4.98
CA ILE A 209 4.22 16.87 -5.46
C ILE A 209 5.52 16.67 -6.26
N TYR A 210 6.39 15.79 -5.75
CA TYR A 210 7.51 15.21 -6.50
C TYR A 210 6.98 14.33 -7.65
N PHE A 211 6.19 14.89 -8.56
CA PHE A 211 5.46 14.17 -9.61
C PHE A 211 6.43 13.59 -10.62
N SER A 212 7.52 14.30 -10.90
CA SER A 212 8.59 13.82 -11.77
C SER A 212 9.28 12.59 -11.16
N GLU A 213 9.63 12.64 -9.88
CA GLU A 213 10.27 11.55 -9.17
C GLU A 213 9.32 10.37 -8.95
N MET A 214 8.05 10.65 -8.66
CA MET A 214 7.04 9.61 -8.55
C MET A 214 6.81 8.92 -9.91
N SER A 215 6.53 9.68 -10.97
CA SER A 215 6.27 9.12 -12.29
C SER A 215 7.46 8.35 -12.83
N ALA A 216 8.69 8.83 -12.60
CA ALA A 216 9.88 8.09 -12.96
C ALA A 216 9.99 6.77 -12.17
N PHE A 217 9.70 6.75 -10.86
CA PHE A 217 9.72 5.52 -10.06
C PHE A 217 8.71 4.49 -10.57
N PHE A 218 7.46 4.90 -10.84
CA PHE A 218 6.45 4.03 -11.45
C PHE A 218 6.84 3.60 -12.87
N GLY A 219 7.51 4.48 -13.62
CA GLY A 219 8.08 4.15 -14.93
C GLY A 219 9.10 3.01 -14.85
N TYR A 220 9.98 3.01 -13.84
CA TYR A 220 10.86 1.86 -13.62
C TYR A 220 10.08 0.60 -13.24
N MET A 221 8.99 0.72 -12.47
CA MET A 221 8.16 -0.43 -12.10
C MET A 221 7.44 -1.07 -13.28
N ILE A 222 6.89 -0.24 -14.17
CA ILE A 222 6.34 -0.69 -15.45
C ILE A 222 7.46 -1.31 -16.30
N GLY A 223 8.66 -0.72 -16.28
CA GLY A 223 9.84 -1.29 -16.92
C GLY A 223 10.17 -2.71 -16.45
N VAL A 224 10.11 -2.97 -15.14
CA VAL A 224 10.33 -4.33 -14.59
C VAL A 224 9.30 -5.32 -15.10
N LEU A 225 8.03 -4.91 -15.17
CA LEU A 225 6.95 -5.74 -15.70
C LEU A 225 7.19 -6.10 -17.17
N ILE A 226 7.50 -5.10 -18.00
CA ILE A 226 7.80 -5.33 -19.41
C ILE A 226 9.01 -6.24 -19.56
N LEU A 227 10.10 -5.96 -18.84
CA LEU A 227 11.30 -6.81 -18.85
C LEU A 227 11.01 -8.24 -18.40
N THR A 228 10.10 -8.42 -17.44
CA THR A 228 9.69 -9.74 -16.96
C THR A 228 8.92 -10.52 -18.00
N LEU A 229 8.00 -9.87 -18.72
CA LEU A 229 7.27 -10.50 -19.82
C LEU A 229 8.23 -10.89 -20.96
N LEU A 230 9.22 -10.05 -21.24
CA LEU A 230 10.19 -10.27 -22.33
C LEU A 230 11.25 -11.32 -22.00
N PHE A 231 11.94 -11.18 -20.86
CA PHE A 231 13.16 -11.92 -20.52
C PHE A 231 13.03 -12.82 -19.29
N GLY A 232 11.90 -12.76 -18.57
CA GLY A 232 11.68 -13.54 -17.36
C GLY A 232 12.15 -12.85 -16.10
N GLN A 233 11.58 -13.28 -14.97
CA GLN A 233 11.76 -12.65 -13.66
C GLN A 233 13.20 -12.72 -13.15
N LYS A 234 13.88 -13.86 -13.38
CA LYS A 234 15.27 -14.11 -12.96
C LYS A 234 16.23 -13.08 -13.54
N ILE A 235 15.97 -12.61 -14.76
CA ILE A 235 16.82 -11.66 -15.49
C ILE A 235 16.33 -10.22 -15.28
N ALA A 236 15.01 -10.01 -15.32
CA ALA A 236 14.41 -8.68 -15.23
C ALA A 236 14.74 -7.97 -13.90
N MET A 237 14.76 -8.70 -12.78
CA MET A 237 15.02 -8.14 -11.45
C MET A 237 16.45 -7.61 -11.28
N PRO A 238 17.52 -8.37 -11.60
CA PRO A 238 18.88 -7.84 -11.60
C PRO A 238 19.08 -6.66 -12.55
N ILE A 239 18.48 -6.70 -13.75
CA ILE A 239 18.54 -5.59 -14.70
C ILE A 239 17.90 -4.34 -14.08
N TYR A 240 16.72 -4.47 -13.49
CA TYR A 240 16.06 -3.38 -12.77
C TYR A 240 16.96 -2.80 -11.68
N MET A 241 17.55 -3.65 -10.84
CA MET A 241 18.44 -3.19 -9.76
C MET A 241 19.64 -2.41 -10.31
N ALA A 242 20.30 -2.93 -11.36
CA ALA A 242 21.44 -2.28 -11.97
C ALA A 242 21.05 -0.92 -12.60
N VAL A 243 19.97 -0.90 -13.39
CA VAL A 243 19.48 0.30 -14.07
C VAL A 243 19.04 1.36 -13.07
N TYR A 244 18.31 0.96 -12.02
CA TYR A 244 17.88 1.85 -10.96
C TYR A 244 19.07 2.49 -10.24
N LEU A 245 20.09 1.69 -9.86
CA LEU A 245 21.26 2.21 -9.16
C LEU A 245 22.14 3.13 -10.01
N ILE A 246 22.28 2.83 -11.30
CA ILE A 246 23.08 3.67 -12.23
C ILE A 246 22.36 4.99 -12.48
N ARG A 247 21.08 4.95 -12.83
CA ARG A 247 20.35 6.12 -13.33
C ARG A 247 19.75 6.95 -12.22
N TRP A 248 19.15 6.31 -11.22
CA TRP A 248 18.54 6.98 -10.07
C TRP A 248 19.55 7.19 -8.95
N GLY A 249 20.23 6.11 -8.54
CA GLY A 249 21.18 6.15 -7.43
C GLY A 249 22.48 6.87 -7.76
N LYS A 250 22.76 7.16 -9.04
CA LYS A 250 24.01 7.75 -9.55
C LYS A 250 25.26 7.01 -9.07
N TYR A 251 25.15 5.71 -8.84
CA TYR A 251 26.27 4.86 -8.44
C TYR A 251 27.09 4.43 -9.65
N SER A 252 28.37 4.08 -9.40
CA SER A 252 29.22 3.54 -10.46
C SER A 252 28.65 2.21 -11.01
N PRO A 253 28.77 1.95 -12.32
CA PRO A 253 28.28 0.71 -12.92
C PRO A 253 28.83 -0.56 -12.27
N LYS A 254 30.06 -0.52 -11.74
CA LYS A 254 30.68 -1.64 -11.02
C LYS A 254 29.93 -2.00 -9.74
N ILE A 255 29.55 -0.99 -8.95
CA ILE A 255 28.78 -1.20 -7.72
C ILE A 255 27.37 -1.69 -8.06
N ALA A 256 26.75 -1.09 -9.08
CA ALA A 256 25.41 -1.47 -9.52
C ALA A 256 25.35 -2.92 -10.02
N LEU A 257 26.33 -3.34 -10.83
CA LEU A 257 26.43 -4.72 -11.31
C LEU A 257 26.75 -5.70 -10.18
N GLY A 258 27.64 -5.33 -9.25
CA GLY A 258 27.92 -6.15 -8.06
C GLY A 258 26.67 -6.33 -7.19
N TYR A 259 25.88 -5.27 -6.99
CA TYR A 259 24.61 -5.34 -6.27
C TYR A 259 23.58 -6.20 -7.02
N ALA A 260 23.45 -6.03 -8.33
CA ALA A 260 22.55 -6.83 -9.15
C ALA A 260 22.93 -8.32 -9.15
N ALA A 261 24.23 -8.66 -9.18
CA ALA A 261 24.71 -10.03 -9.05
C ALA A 261 24.40 -10.62 -7.67
N GLY A 262 24.54 -9.83 -6.60
CA GLY A 262 24.12 -10.23 -5.25
C GLY A 262 22.61 -10.45 -5.16
N GLY A 263 21.81 -9.55 -5.74
CA GLY A 263 20.36 -9.69 -5.83
C GLY A 263 19.94 -10.92 -6.64
N TYR A 264 20.60 -11.20 -7.76
CA TYR A 264 20.41 -12.43 -8.54
C TYR A 264 20.71 -13.68 -7.71
N ALA A 265 21.82 -13.69 -6.98
CA ALA A 265 22.17 -14.81 -6.11
C ALA A 265 21.09 -15.05 -5.04
N VAL A 266 20.51 -13.98 -4.46
CA VAL A 266 19.37 -14.11 -3.53
C VAL A 266 18.16 -14.68 -4.25
N LEU A 267 17.84 -14.22 -5.46
CA LEU A 267 16.71 -14.74 -6.24
C LEU A 267 16.83 -16.24 -6.51
N VAL A 268 18.00 -16.69 -6.95
CA VAL A 268 18.25 -18.11 -7.22
C VAL A 268 18.32 -18.92 -5.93
N LEU A 269 19.14 -18.53 -4.97
CA LEU A 269 19.35 -19.36 -3.76
C LEU A 269 18.09 -19.42 -2.90
N PHE A 270 17.38 -18.30 -2.74
CA PHE A 270 16.20 -18.27 -1.86
C PHE A 270 14.93 -18.68 -2.62
N TYR A 271 14.58 -18.02 -3.72
CA TYR A 271 13.30 -18.26 -4.38
C TYR A 271 13.30 -19.51 -5.27
N ASP A 272 14.39 -19.78 -5.99
CA ASP A 272 14.47 -20.98 -6.86
C ASP A 272 14.82 -22.24 -6.06
N ARG A 273 15.87 -22.19 -5.23
CA ARG A 273 16.41 -23.39 -4.57
C ARG A 273 15.76 -23.73 -3.24
N VAL A 274 15.38 -22.74 -2.43
CA VAL A 274 14.76 -23.00 -1.11
C VAL A 274 13.24 -23.04 -1.22
N MET A 275 12.65 -22.07 -1.92
CA MET A 275 11.19 -21.96 -2.04
C MET A 275 10.60 -22.75 -3.21
N HIS A 276 11.42 -23.25 -4.14
CA HIS A 276 10.98 -23.97 -5.35
C HIS A 276 9.84 -23.27 -6.08
N LEU A 277 9.99 -21.96 -6.28
CA LEU A 277 8.95 -21.11 -6.83
C LEU A 277 8.83 -21.29 -8.35
N PHE A 278 7.60 -21.34 -8.86
CA PHE A 278 7.33 -21.26 -10.29
C PHE A 278 7.58 -19.85 -10.82
N TRP A 279 8.51 -19.74 -11.76
CA TRP A 279 8.85 -18.48 -12.41
C TRP A 279 7.93 -18.20 -13.59
N HIS A 280 7.74 -16.92 -13.91
CA HIS A 280 6.92 -16.55 -15.07
C HIS A 280 7.56 -17.03 -16.39
N PRO A 281 6.83 -17.78 -17.23
CA PRO A 281 7.32 -18.18 -18.56
C PRO A 281 7.47 -16.94 -19.42
N SER A 282 8.69 -16.63 -19.84
CA SER A 282 8.97 -15.42 -20.61
C SER A 282 8.84 -15.67 -22.10
N TRP A 283 8.69 -14.61 -22.88
CA TRP A 283 8.87 -14.75 -24.32
C TRP A 283 10.24 -15.32 -24.66
N LEU A 284 11.32 -14.94 -23.97
CA LEU A 284 12.63 -15.56 -24.16
C LEU A 284 12.61 -17.08 -23.97
N ASP A 285 11.72 -17.63 -23.14
CA ASP A 285 11.61 -19.08 -22.92
C ASP A 285 11.07 -19.82 -24.15
N SER A 286 10.35 -19.13 -25.04
CA SER A 286 9.75 -19.77 -26.23
C SER A 286 10.71 -19.94 -27.43
N TRP A 287 11.88 -19.29 -27.41
CA TRP A 287 12.86 -19.29 -28.52
C TRP A 287 14.32 -19.29 -28.03
N GLY A 288 14.57 -18.87 -26.79
CA GLY A 288 15.89 -18.82 -26.17
C GLY A 288 16.56 -20.17 -25.94
N PRO A 289 15.84 -21.28 -25.63
CA PRO A 289 16.46 -22.60 -25.54
C PRO A 289 17.14 -23.05 -26.84
N GLU A 290 16.64 -22.63 -28.01
CA GLU A 290 17.22 -22.96 -29.32
C GLU A 290 18.44 -22.08 -29.68
N MET A 291 18.57 -20.91 -29.04
CA MET A 291 19.67 -19.96 -29.29
C MET A 291 20.84 -20.09 -28.30
N LEU A 292 20.63 -20.77 -27.17
CA LEU A 292 21.65 -20.94 -26.15
C LEU A 292 22.52 -22.18 -26.42
N PRO A 293 23.86 -22.07 -26.37
CA PRO A 293 24.74 -23.23 -26.45
C PRO A 293 24.46 -24.24 -25.32
N ASP A 294 24.54 -25.53 -25.61
CA ASP A 294 24.24 -26.65 -24.67
C ASP A 294 25.05 -26.63 -23.35
N TRP A 295 26.16 -25.89 -23.30
CA TRP A 295 27.01 -25.76 -22.11
C TRP A 295 26.49 -24.73 -21.09
N ILE A 296 25.50 -23.90 -21.47
CA ILE A 296 24.90 -22.93 -20.58
C ILE A 296 23.74 -23.59 -19.82
N PRO A 297 23.77 -23.59 -18.47
CA PRO A 297 22.67 -24.17 -17.71
C PRO A 297 21.38 -23.37 -17.92
N HIS A 298 20.39 -23.98 -18.57
CA HIS A 298 19.10 -23.34 -18.86
C HIS A 298 18.36 -22.86 -17.58
N TRP A 299 18.53 -23.57 -16.45
CA TRP A 299 17.95 -23.19 -15.14
C TRP A 299 18.45 -21.83 -14.59
N LEU A 300 19.56 -21.30 -15.15
CA LEU A 300 20.10 -19.99 -14.80
C LEU A 300 19.24 -18.85 -15.37
N PHE A 301 18.60 -19.08 -16.51
CA PHE A 301 17.86 -18.08 -17.28
C PHE A 301 16.35 -18.28 -17.25
N PHE A 302 15.91 -19.55 -17.16
CA PHE A 302 14.51 -19.97 -17.14
C PHE A 302 14.15 -20.56 -15.78
#